data_AF-A0A838UY81-F1
#
_entry.id   AF-A0A838UY81-F1
#
_cell.length_a   1.000
_cell.length_b   1.000
_cell.length_c   1.000
_cell.angle_alpha   90.00
_cell.angle_beta   90.00
_cell.angle_gamma   90.00
#
_symmetry.space_group_name_H-M   'P 1'
#
loop_
_entity.id
_entity.type
_entity.pdbx_description
1 polymer ?
#
loop_
_entity_poly.entity_id
_entity_poly.type
_entity_poly.pdbx_seq_one_letter_code
_entity_poly.pdbx_strand_id
1 'polypeptide(L)'
;MTPKIQQWLALCDQLERVYRARDHPGVDAAFLALATFDHILTISERMTARLARWARDTPHEPLPKAAERAWWGRCLCHVCAVARTSSIHHTTLRK
;
A
#
# COMPACT_ATOMS: atom_id res chain seq x y z
N MET A 1 -15.54 -6.09 -8.27
CA MET A 1 -14.35 -6.04 -7.39
C MET A 1 -13.77 -7.45 -7.31
N THR A 2 -12.46 -7.64 -7.46
CA THR A 2 -11.85 -8.99 -7.50
C THR A 2 -11.62 -9.56 -6.10
N PRO A 3 -11.50 -10.90 -5.93
CA PRO A 3 -11.19 -11.52 -4.64
C PRO A 3 -9.88 -11.02 -4.03
N LYS A 4 -8.87 -10.75 -4.85
CA LYS A 4 -7.60 -10.17 -4.39
C LYS A 4 -7.76 -8.78 -3.79
N ILE A 5 -8.58 -7.92 -4.42
CA ILE A 5 -8.83 -6.57 -3.89
C ILE A 5 -9.59 -6.66 -2.56
N GLN A 6 -10.58 -7.54 -2.45
CA GLN A 6 -11.30 -7.79 -1.20
C GLN A 6 -10.36 -8.26 -0.09
N GLN A 7 -9.46 -9.20 -0.38
CA GLN A 7 -8.46 -9.69 0.57
C GLN A 7 -7.52 -8.58 1.03
N TRP A 8 -7.03 -7.75 0.10
CA TRP A 8 -6.17 -6.61 0.43
C TRP A 8 -6.87 -5.59 1.34
N LEU A 9 -8.15 -5.31 1.09
CA LEU A 9 -8.97 -4.44 1.95
C LEU A 9 -9.16 -5.06 3.35
N ALA A 10 -9.45 -6.36 3.43
CA ALA A 10 -9.60 -7.05 4.71
C ALA A 10 -8.30 -7.01 5.55
N LEU A 11 -7.13 -7.10 4.90
CA LEU A 11 -5.83 -6.94 5.56
C LEU A 11 -5.60 -5.51 6.07
N CYS A 12 -6.05 -4.49 5.34
CA CYS A 12 -6.05 -3.12 5.84
C CYS A 12 -6.92 -2.98 7.10
N ASP A 13 -8.13 -3.53 7.06
CA ASP A 13 -9.06 -3.47 8.20
C ASP A 13 -8.50 -4.23 9.41
N GLN A 14 -7.81 -5.35 9.20
CA GLN A 14 -7.11 -6.08 10.25
C GLN A 14 -5.99 -5.23 10.87
N LEU A 15 -5.13 -4.61 10.04
CA LEU A 15 -4.06 -3.73 10.51
C LEU A 15 -4.61 -2.57 11.34
N GLU A 16 -5.71 -1.94 10.90
CA GLU A 16 -6.37 -0.88 11.66
C GLU A 16 -6.92 -1.36 13.01
N ARG A 17 -7.52 -2.56 13.05
CA ARG A 17 -8.03 -3.14 14.30
C ARG A 17 -6.92 -3.39 15.32
N VAL A 18 -5.81 -4.02 14.90
CA VAL A 18 -4.68 -4.29 15.82
C VAL A 18 -4.00 -2.99 16.27
N TYR A 19 -3.89 -2.00 15.37
CA TYR A 19 -3.36 -0.69 15.71
C TYR A 19 -4.21 0.02 16.76
N ARG A 20 -5.55 0.01 16.61
CA ARG A 20 -6.48 0.59 17.60
C ARG A 20 -6.44 -0.16 18.94
N ALA A 21 -6.20 -1.46 18.92
CA ALA A 21 -6.04 -2.27 20.13
C ALA A 21 -4.69 -2.02 20.85
N ARG A 22 -3.77 -1.25 20.25
CA ARG A 22 -2.42 -0.99 20.77
C ARG A 22 -1.59 -2.27 20.99
N ASP A 23 -1.88 -3.30 20.20
CA ASP A 23 -1.14 -4.56 20.19
C ASP A 23 0.07 -4.43 19.25
N HIS A 24 1.20 -3.96 19.78
CA HIS A 24 2.41 -3.70 18.98
C HIS A 24 2.92 -4.94 18.22
N PRO A 25 3.07 -6.13 18.85
CA PRO A 25 3.39 -7.35 18.10
C PRO A 25 2.36 -7.68 17.01
N GLY A 26 1.07 -7.48 17.29
CA GLY A 26 0.00 -7.67 16.31
C GLY A 26 0.09 -6.71 15.11
N VAL A 27 0.53 -5.46 15.32
CA VAL A 27 0.74 -4.47 14.26
C VAL A 27 1.83 -4.94 13.30
N ASP A 28 2.97 -5.42 13.81
CA ASP A 28 4.07 -5.89 12.96
C ASP A 28 3.65 -7.08 12.11
N ALA A 29 2.94 -8.04 12.72
CA ALA A 29 2.43 -9.21 12.00
C ALA A 29 1.39 -8.82 10.92
N ALA A 30 0.43 -7.95 11.25
CA ALA A 30 -0.58 -7.48 10.31
C ALA A 30 0.02 -6.65 9.17
N PHE A 31 1.00 -5.79 9.48
CA PHE A 31 1.73 -5.01 8.48
C PHE A 31 2.52 -5.93 7.54
N LEU A 32 3.22 -6.94 8.06
CA LEU A 32 3.95 -7.91 7.25
C LEU A 32 3.01 -8.70 6.33
N ALA A 33 1.85 -9.12 6.82
CA ALA A 33 0.84 -9.79 6.01
C ALA A 33 0.33 -8.89 4.87
N LEU A 34 0.00 -7.63 5.17
CA LEU A 34 -0.41 -6.64 4.18
C LEU A 34 0.70 -6.39 3.14
N ALA A 35 1.95 -6.19 3.58
CA ALA A 35 3.09 -5.93 2.71
C ALA A 35 3.41 -7.11 1.78
N THR A 36 3.31 -8.34 2.30
CA THR A 36 3.51 -9.57 1.52
C THR A 36 2.42 -9.73 0.46
N PHE A 37 1.16 -9.50 0.84
CA PHE A 37 0.06 -9.58 -0.11
C PHE A 37 0.10 -8.45 -1.14
N ASP A 38 0.45 -7.22 -0.74
CA ASP A 38 0.64 -6.10 -1.67
C ASP A 38 1.77 -6.38 -2.67
N HIS A 39 2.82 -7.11 -2.27
CA HIS A 39 3.94 -7.48 -3.16
C HIS A 39 3.50 -8.33 -4.35
N ILE A 40 2.57 -9.26 -4.18
CA ILE A 40 2.09 -10.13 -5.25
C ILE A 40 1.04 -9.46 -6.17
N LEU A 41 0.55 -8.28 -5.81
CA LEU A 41 -0.33 -7.50 -6.66
C LEU A 41 0.45 -6.84 -7.80
N THR A 42 -0.12 -6.88 -8.99
CA THR A 42 0.32 -6.06 -10.13
C THR A 42 0.09 -4.57 -9.85
N ILE A 43 0.74 -3.71 -10.63
CA ILE A 43 0.57 -2.24 -10.52
C ILE A 43 -0.91 -1.86 -10.65
N SER A 44 -1.64 -2.45 -11.62
CA SER A 44 -3.06 -2.17 -11.83
C SER A 44 -3.93 -2.62 -10.65
N GLU A 45 -3.66 -3.80 -10.08
CA GLU A 45 -4.38 -4.30 -8.91
C GLU A 45 -4.13 -3.40 -7.68
N ARG A 46 -2.89 -2.94 -7.44
CA ARG A 46 -2.58 -2.00 -6.35
C ARG A 46 -3.29 -0.66 -6.48
N MET A 47 -3.31 -0.11 -7.70
CA MET A 47 -4.05 1.11 -8.03
C MET A 47 -5.54 0.92 -7.75
N THR A 48 -6.12 -0.19 -8.22
CA THR A 48 -7.54 -0.48 -8.03
C THR A 48 -7.88 -0.69 -6.56
N ALA A 49 -7.03 -1.36 -5.79
CA ALA A 49 -7.23 -1.59 -4.36
C ALA A 49 -7.23 -0.27 -3.56
N ARG A 50 -6.30 0.65 -3.85
CA ARG A 50 -6.23 1.96 -3.18
C ARG A 50 -7.36 2.89 -3.61
N LEU A 51 -7.79 2.84 -4.87
CA LEU A 51 -9.00 3.53 -5.34
C LEU A 51 -10.25 3.01 -4.62
N ALA A 52 -10.40 1.70 -4.49
CA ALA A 52 -11.52 1.08 -3.78
C ALA A 52 -11.52 1.48 -2.28
N ARG A 53 -10.34 1.49 -1.64
CA ARG A 53 -10.21 1.96 -0.26
C ARG A 53 -10.57 3.44 -0.11
N TRP A 54 -10.05 4.31 -1.00
CA TRP A 54 -10.39 5.74 -0.99
C TRP A 54 -11.90 5.96 -1.15
N ALA A 55 -12.53 5.32 -2.13
CA ALA A 55 -13.96 5.44 -2.34
C ALA A 55 -14.79 4.96 -1.13
N ARG A 56 -14.31 3.95 -0.40
CA ARG A 56 -14.94 3.43 0.82
C ARG A 56 -14.76 4.36 2.01
N ASP A 57 -13.53 4.81 2.25
CA ASP A 57 -13.15 5.51 3.48
C ASP A 57 -13.42 7.02 3.41
N THR A 58 -13.42 7.60 2.20
CA THR A 58 -13.59 9.03 1.94
C THR A 58 -14.52 9.29 0.74
N PRO A 59 -15.81 8.89 0.82
CA PRO A 59 -16.73 8.91 -0.34
C PRO A 59 -17.06 10.30 -0.88
N HIS A 60 -16.87 11.34 -0.06
CA HIS A 60 -17.16 12.73 -0.44
C HIS A 60 -15.92 13.54 -0.79
N GLU A 61 -14.72 12.96 -0.61
CA GLU A 61 -13.48 13.65 -0.92
C GLU A 61 -13.09 13.40 -2.38
N PRO A 62 -12.62 14.44 -3.10
CA PRO A 62 -12.09 14.25 -4.43
C PRO A 62 -10.88 13.32 -4.39
N LEU A 63 -10.63 12.62 -5.50
CA LEU A 63 -9.41 11.82 -5.61
C LEU A 63 -8.16 12.69 -5.39
N PRO A 64 -7.11 12.16 -4.73
CA PRO A 64 -5.86 12.87 -4.58
C PRO A 64 -5.24 13.25 -5.92
N LYS A 65 -4.34 14.23 -5.89
CA LYS A 65 -3.67 14.73 -7.09
C LYS A 65 -2.92 13.59 -7.78
N ALA A 66 -2.73 13.71 -9.09
CA ALA A 66 -2.06 12.67 -9.88
C ALA A 66 -0.66 12.31 -9.32
N ALA A 67 0.08 13.30 -8.81
CA ALA A 67 1.39 13.09 -8.18
C ALA A 67 1.32 12.20 -6.92
N GLU A 68 0.26 12.33 -6.11
CA GLU A 68 0.04 11.51 -4.92
C GLU A 68 -0.38 10.09 -5.33
N ARG A 69 -1.28 9.99 -6.32
CA ARG A 69 -1.73 8.70 -6.87
C ARG A 69 -0.63 7.94 -7.62
N ALA A 70 0.43 8.60 -8.08
CA ALA A 70 1.58 7.92 -8.70
C ALA A 70 2.27 6.93 -7.73
N TRP A 71 2.11 7.11 -6.42
CA TRP A 71 2.62 6.19 -5.40
C TRP A 71 1.71 4.98 -5.19
N TRP A 72 0.46 5.02 -5.64
CA TRP A 72 -0.51 3.94 -5.39
C TRP A 72 -0.20 2.65 -6.16
N GLY A 73 0.52 2.73 -7.27
CA GLY A 73 0.99 1.55 -8.00
C GLY A 73 2.18 0.84 -7.34
N ARG A 74 2.77 1.43 -6.29
CA ARG A 74 4.02 0.96 -5.68
C ARG A 74 3.77 0.02 -4.51
N CYS A 75 4.67 -0.95 -4.37
CA CYS A 75 4.63 -1.93 -3.29
C CYS A 75 4.91 -1.27 -1.94
N LEU A 76 4.17 -1.66 -0.90
CA LEU A 76 4.37 -1.24 0.49
C LEU A 76 5.54 -1.96 1.18
N CYS A 77 6.01 -3.10 0.67
CA CYS A 77 7.04 -3.87 1.36
C CYS A 77 8.38 -3.13 1.44
N HIS A 78 9.11 -3.36 2.54
CA HIS A 78 10.38 -2.70 2.84
C HIS A 78 11.41 -2.88 1.72
N VAL A 79 11.56 -4.09 1.18
CA VAL A 79 12.52 -4.39 0.09
C VAL A 79 12.24 -3.53 -1.14
N CYS A 80 10.98 -3.46 -1.57
CA CYS A 80 10.60 -2.60 -2.69
C CYS A 80 10.71 -1.12 -2.37
N ALA A 81 10.57 -0.71 -1.10
CA ALA A 81 10.80 0.67 -0.68
C ALA A 81 12.27 1.07 -0.79
N VAL A 82 13.17 0.24 -0.28
CA VAL A 82 14.63 0.47 -0.35
C VAL A 82 15.13 0.48 -1.79
N ALA A 83 14.68 -0.47 -2.63
CA ALA A 83 15.09 -0.51 -4.04
C ALA A 83 14.78 0.80 -4.79
N ARG A 84 13.68 1.48 -4.44
CA ARG A 84 13.29 2.77 -5.02
C ARG A 84 14.18 3.92 -4.56
N THR A 85 14.52 3.96 -3.28
CA THR A 85 15.39 5.02 -2.75
C THR A 85 16.81 4.89 -3.28
N SER A 86 17.33 3.66 -3.39
CA SER A 86 18.66 3.41 -3.95
C SER A 86 18.75 3.75 -5.45
N SER A 87 17.68 3.55 -6.23
CA SER A 87 17.62 3.94 -7.65
C SER A 87 17.73 5.45 -7.86
N ILE A 88 17.33 6.28 -6.89
CA ILE A 88 17.46 7.74 -6.98
C ILE A 88 18.94 8.15 -6.84
N HIS A 89 19.70 7.47 -5.98
CA HIS A 89 21.11 7.79 -5.74
C HIS A 89 22.06 7.37 -6.87
N HIS A 90 21.72 6.35 -7.68
CA HIS A 90 22.55 5.95 -8.82
C HIS A 90 22.39 6.84 -10.06
N THR A 91 21.32 7.64 -10.14
CA THR A 91 21.03 8.48 -11.31
C THR A 91 21.74 9.84 -11.23
N THR A 92 22.19 10.25 -10.03
CA THR A 92 22.85 11.55 -9.79
C THR A 92 24.38 11.51 -9.90
N LEU A 93 25.00 10.34 -10.02
CA LEU A 93 26.46 10.17 -10.10
C LEU A 93 26.99 9.92 -11.53
N ARG A 94 26.14 10.06 -12.54
CA ARG A 94 26.53 10.06 -13.95
C ARG A 94 26.35 11.45 -14.57
N LYS A 95 27.12 12.43 -14.11
CA LYS A 95 27.38 13.68 -14.82
C LYS A 95 28.83 14.06 -14.62
#